data_AF-A0AAX0K713-F1
#
_entry.id   AF-A0AAX0K713-F1
#
_cell.length_a   1.000
_cell.length_b   1.000
_cell.length_c   1.000
_cell.angle_alpha   90.00
_cell.angle_beta   90.00
_cell.angle_gamma   90.00
#
_symmetry.space_group_name_H-M   'P 1'
#
loop_
_entity.id
_entity.type
_entity.pdbx_description
1 polymer ?
#
loop_
_entity_poly.entity_id
_entity_poly.type
_entity_poly.pdbx_seq_one_letter_code
_entity_poly.pdbx_strand_id
1 'polypeptide(L)'
;MGKLRYRNLVPAEGMSNMFVNIRLATSPQAVKRIAAHVGKELRRVNQSRMRAQKAPDGSVWTRRKRRISRLQERISFIWQNQNRTLKNWHHGSGKYGQTITGWDEDRS
;
A
#
# COMPACT_ATOMS: atom_id res chain seq x y z
N MET A 1 -22.23 -35.09 -28.48
CA MET A 1 -21.85 -33.65 -28.48
C MET A 1 -22.99 -32.86 -27.81
N GLY A 2 -22.86 -32.53 -26.52
CA GLY A 2 -23.96 -31.94 -25.74
C GLY A 2 -24.03 -30.42 -25.90
N LYS A 3 -25.19 -29.88 -26.29
CA LYS A 3 -25.42 -28.43 -26.38
C LYS A 3 -25.49 -27.80 -24.98
N LEU A 4 -24.51 -26.97 -24.63
CA LEU A 4 -24.57 -26.09 -23.46
C LEU A 4 -25.60 -24.99 -23.71
N ARG A 5 -26.70 -25.00 -22.94
CA ARG A 5 -27.72 -23.93 -22.96
C ARG A 5 -27.30 -22.82 -22.01
N TYR A 6 -26.80 -21.70 -22.54
CA TYR A 6 -26.55 -20.47 -21.78
C TYR A 6 -27.87 -19.73 -21.51
N ARG A 7 -28.71 -20.25 -20.60
CA ARG A 7 -29.79 -19.47 -19.99
C ARG A 7 -29.20 -18.77 -18.77
N ASN A 8 -29.31 -17.44 -18.70
CA ASN A 8 -28.98 -16.56 -17.55
C ASN A 8 -27.66 -15.78 -17.60
N LEU A 9 -27.16 -15.43 -18.79
CA LEU A 9 -26.24 -14.29 -18.89
C LEU A 9 -27.08 -13.01 -18.87
N VAL A 10 -27.17 -12.34 -17.71
CA VAL A 10 -27.62 -10.95 -17.66
C VAL A 10 -26.64 -10.16 -18.54
N PRO A 11 -27.10 -9.48 -19.60
CA PRO A 11 -26.21 -8.68 -20.44
C PRO A 11 -25.44 -7.68 -19.58
N ALA A 12 -24.15 -7.47 -19.87
CA ALA A 12 -23.31 -6.51 -19.12
C ALA A 12 -23.94 -5.11 -19.05
N GLU A 13 -24.72 -4.75 -20.08
CA GLU A 13 -25.51 -3.52 -20.17
C GLU A 13 -26.61 -3.44 -19.09
N GLY A 14 -27.28 -4.55 -18.78
CA GLY A 14 -28.32 -4.61 -17.74
C GLY A 14 -27.76 -4.43 -16.33
N MET A 15 -26.56 -4.97 -16.08
CA MET A 15 -25.84 -4.75 -14.81
C MET A 15 -25.40 -3.29 -14.66
N SER A 16 -24.90 -2.68 -15.74
CA SER A 16 -24.51 -1.26 -15.73
C SER A 16 -25.68 -0.34 -15.38
N ASN A 17 -26.84 -0.57 -16.00
CA ASN A 17 -28.04 0.24 -15.77
C ASN A 17 -28.59 0.07 -14.33
N MET A 18 -28.47 -1.12 -13.73
CA MET A 18 -28.85 -1.34 -12.33
C MET A 18 -28.02 -0.46 -11.37
N PHE A 19 -26.70 -0.38 -11.56
CA PHE A 19 -25.84 0.45 -10.70
C PHE A 19 -26.12 1.95 -10.85
N VAL A 20 -26.47 2.40 -12.06
CA VAL A 20 -26.89 3.78 -12.30
C VAL A 20 -28.18 4.07 -11.55
N ASN A 21 -29.19 3.20 -11.64
CA ASN A 21 -30.47 3.38 -10.97
C ASN A 21 -30.34 3.35 -9.43
N ILE A 22 -29.51 2.45 -8.89
CA ILE A 22 -29.21 2.41 -7.44
C ILE A 22 -28.54 3.70 -7.01
N ARG A 23 -27.59 4.24 -7.80
CA ARG A 23 -26.93 5.51 -7.50
C ARG A 23 -27.93 6.66 -7.49
N LEU A 24 -28.85 6.72 -8.46
CA LEU A 24 -29.87 7.77 -8.55
C LEU A 24 -30.88 7.71 -7.39
N ALA A 25 -31.20 6.51 -6.90
CA ALA A 25 -32.11 6.30 -5.77
C ALA A 25 -31.45 6.48 -4.39
N THR A 26 -30.14 6.71 -4.32
CA THR A 26 -29.36 6.70 -3.08
C THR A 26 -28.72 8.07 -2.80
N SER A 27 -28.73 8.52 -1.54
CA SER A 27 -28.07 9.78 -1.17
C SER A 27 -26.54 9.75 -1.43
N PRO A 28 -25.91 10.91 -1.72
CA PRO A 28 -24.46 10.97 -1.99
C PRO A 28 -23.59 10.36 -0.87
N GLN A 29 -23.96 10.54 0.40
CA GLN A 29 -23.23 9.96 1.52
C GLN A 29 -23.35 8.44 1.56
N ALA A 30 -24.52 7.89 1.24
CA ALA A 30 -24.72 6.45 1.20
C ALA A 30 -23.95 5.80 0.04
N VAL A 31 -23.92 6.43 -1.15
CA VAL A 31 -23.09 5.98 -2.27
C VAL A 31 -21.61 5.93 -1.89
N LYS A 32 -21.09 6.95 -1.19
CA LYS A 32 -19.69 6.98 -0.72
C LYS A 32 -19.38 5.81 0.23
N ARG A 33 -20.28 5.49 1.17
CA ARG A 33 -20.12 4.36 2.10
C ARG A 33 -20.12 3.02 1.37
N ILE A 34 -21.04 2.85 0.42
CA ILE A 34 -21.15 1.62 -0.40
C ILE A 34 -19.87 1.45 -1.22
N ALA A 35 -19.41 2.48 -1.92
CA ALA A 35 -18.20 2.43 -2.73
C ALA A 35 -16.96 2.06 -1.88
N ALA A 36 -16.82 2.65 -0.69
CA ALA A 36 -15.73 2.32 0.22
C ALA A 36 -15.78 0.85 0.69
N HIS A 37 -16.97 0.34 1.00
CA HIS A 37 -17.16 -1.06 1.41
C HIS A 37 -16.86 -2.03 0.27
N VAL A 38 -17.41 -1.77 -0.92
CA VAL A 38 -17.14 -2.58 -2.13
C VAL A 38 -15.65 -2.59 -2.45
N GLY A 39 -14.97 -1.45 -2.40
CA GLY A 39 -13.54 -1.38 -2.63
C GLY A 39 -12.73 -2.18 -1.62
N LYS A 40 -13.14 -2.18 -0.34
CA LYS A 40 -12.51 -2.97 0.72
C LYS A 40 -12.67 -4.48 0.48
N GLU A 41 -13.88 -4.93 0.16
CA GLU A 41 -14.14 -6.35 -0.11
C GLU A 41 -13.45 -6.83 -1.38
N LEU A 42 -13.49 -6.05 -2.46
CA LEU A 42 -12.77 -6.35 -3.70
C LEU A 42 -11.27 -6.50 -3.44
N ARG A 43 -10.68 -5.58 -2.66
CA ARG A 43 -9.28 -5.66 -2.26
C ARG A 43 -9.00 -6.94 -1.47
N ARG A 44 -9.89 -7.33 -0.53
CA ARG A 44 -9.76 -8.54 0.28
C ARG A 44 -9.77 -9.79 -0.60
N VAL A 45 -10.75 -9.91 -1.51
CA VAL A 45 -10.89 -11.03 -2.44
C VAL A 45 -9.66 -11.12 -3.36
N ASN A 46 -9.23 -10.01 -3.95
CA ASN A 46 -8.07 -9.98 -4.84
C ASN A 46 -6.78 -10.37 -4.10
N GLN A 47 -6.59 -9.93 -2.86
CA GLN A 47 -5.46 -10.35 -2.04
C GLN A 47 -5.48 -11.85 -1.73
N SER A 48 -6.65 -12.40 -1.43
CA SER A 48 -6.81 -13.85 -1.24
C SER A 48 -6.39 -14.62 -2.50
N ARG A 49 -6.89 -14.18 -3.67
CA ARG A 49 -6.55 -14.79 -4.96
C ARG A 49 -5.05 -14.73 -5.27
N MET A 50 -4.43 -13.56 -5.10
CA MET A 50 -2.99 -13.41 -5.31
C MET A 50 -2.15 -14.27 -4.37
N ARG A 51 -2.61 -14.50 -3.13
CA ARG A 51 -1.92 -15.39 -2.17
C ARG A 51 -2.05 -16.86 -2.52
N ALA A 52 -3.19 -17.25 -3.09
CA ALA A 52 -3.46 -18.64 -3.51
C ALA A 52 -2.84 -19.01 -4.87
N GLN A 53 -2.36 -18.01 -5.62
CA GLN A 53 -1.71 -18.23 -6.91
C GLN A 53 -0.43 -19.07 -6.74
N LYS A 54 -0.30 -20.12 -7.55
CA LYS A 54 0.91 -20.94 -7.65
C LYS A 54 1.71 -20.51 -8.88
N ALA A 55 3.01 -20.78 -8.87
CA ALA A 55 3.85 -20.61 -10.05
C ALA A 55 3.51 -21.68 -11.12
N PRO A 56 3.93 -21.50 -12.39
CA PRO A 56 3.61 -22.44 -13.48
C PRO A 56 4.10 -23.88 -13.23
N ASP A 57 5.13 -24.03 -12.41
CA ASP A 57 5.68 -25.30 -11.94
C ASP A 57 4.92 -25.90 -10.72
N GLY A 58 3.85 -25.23 -10.27
CA GLY A 58 3.04 -25.64 -9.13
C GLY A 58 3.60 -25.26 -7.76
N SER A 59 4.78 -24.65 -7.71
CA SER A 59 5.39 -24.18 -6.45
C SER A 59 4.63 -22.96 -5.89
N VAL A 60 4.81 -22.70 -4.58
CA VAL A 60 4.17 -21.54 -3.93
C VAL A 60 4.76 -20.24 -4.49
N TRP A 61 3.90 -19.32 -4.95
CA TRP A 61 4.35 -18.03 -5.45
C TRP A 61 5.08 -17.24 -4.35
N THR A 62 6.36 -16.94 -4.57
CA THR A 62 7.16 -16.21 -3.58
C THR A 62 6.66 -14.78 -3.45
N ARG A 63 6.16 -14.42 -2.27
CA ARG A 63 5.70 -13.06 -1.98
C ARG A 63 6.86 -12.07 -2.13
N ARG A 64 6.66 -11.01 -2.91
CA ARG A 64 7.61 -9.89 -3.00
C ARG A 64 7.81 -9.29 -1.60
N LYS A 65 8.94 -9.57 -0.96
CA LYS A 65 9.33 -8.92 0.31
C LYS A 65 9.95 -7.56 -0.02
N ARG A 66 9.50 -6.51 0.66
CA ARG A 66 10.18 -5.21 0.64
C ARG A 66 11.57 -5.43 1.21
N ARG A 67 12.62 -5.30 0.38
CA ARG A 67 13.98 -5.20 0.88
C ARG A 67 14.12 -3.81 1.50
N ILE A 68 14.10 -3.74 2.82
CA ILE A 68 14.44 -2.51 3.55
C ILE A 68 15.94 -2.60 3.80
N SER A 69 16.74 -2.10 2.87
CA SER A 69 18.14 -1.84 3.13
C SER A 69 18.21 -0.62 4.03
N ARG A 70 18.53 -0.83 5.32
CA ARG A 70 18.89 0.28 6.22
C ARG A 70 20.39 0.48 6.06
N LEU A 71 20.79 1.52 5.34
CA LEU A 71 22.15 2.02 5.47
C LEU A 71 22.19 2.68 6.86
N GLN A 72 23.00 2.15 7.79
CA GLN A 72 23.39 2.92 8.97
C GLN A 72 24.36 4.00 8.46
N GLU A 73 23.81 5.02 7.81
CA GLU A 73 24.58 6.18 7.39
C GLU A 73 25.13 6.80 8.67
N ARG A 74 26.44 6.74 8.86
CA ARG A 74 27.09 7.57 9.89
C ARG A 74 27.06 8.99 9.32
N ILE A 75 26.43 9.92 10.02
CA ILE A 75 26.55 11.33 9.65
C ILE A 75 27.87 11.84 10.23
N SER A 76 28.73 12.35 9.36
CA SER A 76 29.92 13.12 9.72
C SER A 76 29.69 14.60 9.42
N PHE A 77 30.07 15.48 10.33
CA PHE A 77 29.96 16.93 10.18
C PHE A 77 31.19 17.63 10.76
N ILE A 78 31.48 18.83 10.28
CA ILE A 78 32.60 19.62 10.79
C ILE A 78 32.10 20.55 11.88
N TRP A 79 32.71 20.48 13.05
CA TRP A 79 32.44 21.38 14.17
C TRP A 79 33.76 21.79 14.82
N GLN A 80 33.97 23.11 15.01
CA GLN A 80 35.24 23.66 15.51
C GLN A 80 36.49 23.10 14.78
N ASN A 81 36.43 23.02 13.44
CA ASN A 81 37.48 22.42 12.59
C ASN A 81 37.80 20.94 12.87
N GLN A 82 36.93 20.23 13.57
CA GLN A 82 37.06 18.80 13.82
C GLN A 82 35.94 18.05 13.10
N ASN A 83 36.29 16.94 12.46
CA ASN A 83 35.30 16.04 11.89
C ASN A 83 34.70 15.21 13.03
N ARG A 84 33.38 15.34 13.25
CA ARG A 84 32.63 14.67 14.30
C ARG A 84 31.62 13.72 13.69
N THR A 85 31.28 12.65 14.41
CA THR A 85 30.31 11.65 13.93
C THR A 85 29.14 11.49 14.91
N LEU A 86 27.92 11.36 14.36
CA LEU A 86 26.72 11.10 15.15
C LEU A 86 26.29 9.64 15.10
N LYS A 87 26.09 9.04 16.27
CA LYS A 87 25.42 7.76 16.47
C LYS A 87 23.94 7.97 16.79
N ASN A 88 23.10 7.02 16.38
CA ASN A 88 21.66 7.01 16.65
C ASN A 88 21.00 8.36 16.32
N TRP A 89 21.40 8.96 15.21
CA TRP A 89 20.90 10.26 14.82
C TRP A 89 19.50 10.15 14.23
N HIS A 90 18.75 11.24 14.32
CA HIS A 90 17.48 11.42 13.63
C HIS A 90 17.42 12.83 13.03
N HIS A 91 16.71 12.95 11.91
CA HIS A 91 16.35 14.24 11.35
C HIS A 91 14.97 14.66 11.88
N GLY A 92 14.73 15.95 11.99
CA GLY A 92 13.48 16.52 12.48
C GLY A 92 13.31 17.96 12.00
N SER A 93 12.26 18.61 12.49
CA SER A 93 12.05 20.03 12.27
C SER A 93 11.79 20.70 13.62
N GLY A 94 12.57 21.73 13.92
CA GLY A 94 12.42 22.57 15.10
C GLY A 94 12.06 24.01 14.75
N LYS A 95 12.00 24.88 15.76
CA LYS A 95 11.66 26.30 15.64
C LYS A 95 12.48 27.06 14.59
N TYR A 96 13.71 26.60 14.32
CA TYR A 96 14.66 27.25 13.41
C TYR A 96 14.92 26.46 12.11
N GLY A 97 14.06 25.49 11.78
CA GLY A 97 14.15 24.73 10.53
C GLY A 97 14.51 23.25 10.74
N GLN A 98 15.13 22.65 9.72
CA GLN A 98 15.53 21.23 9.77
C GLN A 98 16.64 21.03 10.80
N THR A 99 16.49 20.03 11.66
CA THR A 99 17.46 19.70 12.71
C THR A 99 17.93 18.26 12.55
N ILE A 100 19.21 18.02 12.86
CA ILE A 100 19.79 16.68 12.97
C ILE A 100 20.31 16.58 14.39
N THR A 101 19.88 15.56 15.11
CA THR A 101 20.22 15.32 16.52
C THR A 101 20.65 13.87 16.69
N GLY A 102 21.68 13.64 17.49
CA GLY A 102 22.24 12.32 17.76
C GLY A 102 23.29 12.40 18.87
N TRP A 103 23.90 11.27 19.18
CA TRP A 103 25.00 11.20 20.14
C TRP A 103 26.32 11.39 19.43
N ASP A 104 27.10 12.38 19.85
CA ASP A 104 28.48 12.58 19.38
C ASP A 104 29.35 11.44 19.93
N GLU A 105 29.91 10.61 19.04
CA GLU A 105 30.76 9.47 19.42
C GLU A 105 32.08 9.92 20.06
N ASP A 106 32.53 11.14 19.77
CA ASP A 106 33.82 11.66 20.24
C ASP A 106 33.68 12.49 21.54
N ARG A 107 32.48 12.53 22.13
CA ARG A 107 32.17 13.23 23.39
C ARG A 107 31.63 12.30 24.49
N SER A 108 31.56 11.00 24.23
CA SER A 108 31.04 9.98 25.17
C SER A 108 32.02 9.63 26.28
#